data_AF-A0A503T7Y8-F1
#
_entry.id   AF-A0A503T7Y8-F1
#
_cell.length_a   1.000
_cell.length_b   1.000
_cell.length_c   1.000
_cell.angle_alpha   90.00
_cell.angle_beta   90.00
_cell.angle_gamma   90.00
#
_symmetry.space_group_name_H-M   'P 1'
#
loop_
_entity.id
_entity.type
_entity.pdbx_description
1 polymer ?
#
loop_
_entity_poly.entity_id
_entity_poly.type
_entity_poly.pdbx_seq_one_letter_code
_entity_poly.pdbx_strand_id
1 'polypeptide(L)'
;MKERRKVLGLEAADRLLQNSRTRHAALLETMHEPNRWFTGPWLCKTYQDECRRTRDMIAEATISRKLLETIAEVFRYPIKQESFRRLLSAESLASVPKALIEGPTLNLLVESPAPRPLVNGVSPEVIELLQDWRVPPQVFASLRKMVPERQLKAARLMIALKRVSFHYAQLLSTLTPASQLVDPSRPRKKFVGVTADDLAIMEGELELLNEEFLYCASLRGMWALELTAARLYLDRLLDNGRVVRHLARDFPQHLARFQTVLDIPAGQEALTSQPGKTGLRRPHFVF
;
A
#
# COMPACT_ATOMS: atom_id res chain seq x y z
N MET A 1 -5.27 -37.61 32.82
CA MET A 1 -3.89 -37.29 33.23
C MET A 1 -3.64 -35.81 32.98
N LYS A 2 -3.27 -35.02 34.01
CA LYS A 2 -2.95 -33.59 33.87
C LYS A 2 -1.56 -33.43 33.25
N GLU A 3 -1.47 -32.84 32.06
CA GLU A 3 -0.20 -32.42 31.45
C GLU A 3 0.47 -31.38 32.35
N ARG A 4 1.59 -31.77 33.00
CA ARG A 4 2.44 -30.80 33.71
C ARG A 4 3.12 -29.94 32.65
N ARG A 5 2.72 -28.66 32.54
CA ARG A 5 3.49 -27.64 31.81
C ARG A 5 4.90 -27.61 32.41
N LYS A 6 5.89 -28.13 31.68
CA LYS A 6 7.31 -27.98 32.03
C LYS A 6 7.68 -26.51 31.88
N VAL A 7 7.96 -25.85 33.00
CA VAL A 7 8.55 -24.52 33.00
C VAL A 7 10.01 -24.67 32.59
N LEU A 8 10.36 -24.18 31.41
CA LEU A 8 11.72 -24.14 30.92
C LEU A 8 12.48 -23.04 31.66
N GLY A 9 13.68 -23.36 32.18
CA GLY A 9 14.57 -22.35 32.75
C GLY A 9 14.99 -21.33 31.69
N LEU A 10 15.29 -20.09 32.11
CA LEU A 10 15.62 -18.96 31.23
C LEU A 10 16.69 -19.31 30.19
N GLU A 11 17.77 -19.99 30.57
CA GLU A 11 18.82 -20.42 29.64
C GLU A 11 18.34 -21.49 28.65
N ALA A 12 17.46 -22.39 29.07
CA ALA A 12 16.90 -23.43 28.20
C ALA A 12 15.88 -22.81 27.21
N ALA A 13 15.12 -21.82 27.66
CA ALA A 13 14.24 -21.03 26.80
C ALA A 13 15.05 -20.19 25.80
N ASP A 14 16.13 -19.55 26.23
CA ASP A 14 17.00 -18.74 25.37
C ASP A 14 17.74 -19.62 24.34
N ARG A 15 18.28 -20.78 24.76
CA ARG A 15 18.84 -21.76 23.82
C ARG A 15 17.79 -22.29 22.84
N LEU A 16 16.55 -22.51 23.27
CA LEU A 16 15.47 -22.91 22.35
C LEU A 16 15.11 -21.80 21.36
N LEU A 17 15.13 -20.54 21.79
CA LEU A 17 14.92 -19.37 20.95
C LEU A 17 16.07 -19.19 19.95
N GLN A 18 17.32 -19.29 20.39
CA GLN A 18 18.49 -19.28 19.52
C GLN A 18 18.47 -20.45 18.53
N ASN A 19 18.13 -21.66 18.98
CA ASN A 19 17.94 -22.84 18.13
C ASN A 19 16.74 -22.72 17.17
N SER A 20 15.74 -21.92 17.52
CA SER A 20 14.63 -21.60 16.62
C SER A 20 15.06 -20.60 15.55
N ARG A 21 15.85 -19.59 15.91
CA ARG A 21 16.42 -18.59 14.99
C ARG A 21 17.40 -19.24 14.02
N THR A 22 18.27 -20.12 14.50
CA THR A 22 19.22 -20.87 13.66
C THR A 22 18.54 -21.90 12.77
N ARG A 23 17.43 -22.52 13.20
CA ARG A 23 16.63 -23.41 12.32
C ARG A 23 16.03 -22.66 11.13
N HIS A 24 15.50 -21.46 11.33
CA HIS A 24 15.01 -20.64 10.21
C HIS A 24 16.17 -20.23 9.29
N ALA A 25 17.33 -19.85 9.85
CA ALA A 25 18.52 -19.53 9.05
C ALA A 25 19.08 -20.73 8.26
N ALA A 26 19.13 -21.92 8.85
CA ALA A 26 19.59 -23.16 8.21
C ALA A 26 18.61 -23.69 7.14
N LEU A 27 17.31 -23.46 7.32
CA LEU A 27 16.32 -23.70 6.27
C LEU A 27 16.56 -22.75 5.07
N LEU A 28 16.93 -21.49 5.29
CA LEU A 28 17.24 -20.57 4.18
C LEU A 28 18.46 -21.03 3.34
N GLU A 29 19.45 -21.66 3.96
CA GLU A 29 20.64 -22.19 3.27
C GLU A 29 20.32 -23.41 2.38
N THR A 30 19.40 -24.27 2.82
CA THR A 30 19.03 -25.51 2.12
C THR A 30 17.93 -25.33 1.08
N MET A 31 17.29 -24.15 1.03
CA MET A 31 16.14 -23.91 0.16
C MET A 31 16.53 -23.36 -1.21
N HIS A 32 16.54 -24.27 -2.19
CA HIS A 32 16.54 -23.97 -3.61
C HIS A 32 15.14 -23.59 -4.10
N GLU A 33 15.05 -22.68 -5.07
CA GLU A 33 13.78 -22.47 -5.77
C GLU A 33 13.36 -23.77 -6.45
N PRO A 34 12.08 -24.19 -6.32
CA PRO A 34 11.58 -25.26 -7.17
C PRO A 34 11.75 -24.85 -8.63
N ASN A 35 12.12 -25.80 -9.49
CA ASN A 35 12.41 -25.56 -10.91
C ASN A 35 11.18 -25.13 -11.76
N ARG A 36 10.11 -24.65 -11.11
CA ARG A 36 8.87 -24.20 -11.73
C ARG A 36 8.96 -22.69 -11.97
N TRP A 37 9.38 -22.35 -13.18
CA TRP A 37 9.54 -20.97 -13.63
C TRP A 37 8.41 -20.55 -14.56
N PHE A 38 8.30 -19.23 -14.77
CA PHE A 38 7.41 -18.71 -15.80
C PHE A 38 7.70 -19.32 -17.17
N THR A 39 6.65 -19.80 -17.84
CA THR A 39 6.63 -19.86 -19.30
C THR A 39 6.35 -18.45 -19.84
N GLY A 40 6.73 -18.14 -21.09
CA GLY A 40 6.47 -16.82 -21.66
C GLY A 40 5.00 -16.37 -21.58
N PRO A 41 4.03 -17.21 -22.03
CA PRO A 41 2.62 -16.87 -21.90
C PRO A 41 2.16 -16.64 -20.46
N TRP A 42 2.69 -17.43 -19.51
CA TRP A 42 2.33 -17.28 -18.10
C TRP A 42 2.97 -16.04 -17.47
N LEU A 43 4.19 -15.65 -17.88
CA LEU A 43 4.81 -14.38 -17.50
C LEU A 43 3.95 -13.20 -17.95
N CYS A 44 3.61 -13.13 -19.24
CA CYS A 44 2.81 -12.05 -19.81
C CYS A 44 1.45 -11.91 -19.10
N LYS A 45 0.75 -13.04 -18.88
CA LYS A 45 -0.53 -13.03 -18.16
C LYS A 45 -0.37 -12.53 -16.73
N THR A 46 0.61 -13.06 -15.99
CA THR A 46 0.83 -12.68 -14.59
C THR A 46 1.18 -11.20 -14.49
N TYR A 47 2.07 -10.71 -15.36
CA TYR A 47 2.42 -9.30 -15.48
C TYR A 47 1.19 -8.41 -15.73
N GLN A 48 0.38 -8.72 -16.75
CA GLN A 48 -0.82 -7.93 -17.06
C GLN A 48 -1.83 -7.91 -15.91
N ASP A 49 -2.02 -9.05 -15.27
CA ASP A 49 -2.90 -9.16 -14.11
C ASP A 49 -2.37 -8.35 -12.91
N GLU A 50 -1.05 -8.32 -12.70
CA GLU A 50 -0.44 -7.44 -11.69
C GLU A 50 -0.62 -5.97 -12.01
N CYS A 51 -0.29 -5.54 -13.24
CA CYS A 51 -0.44 -4.13 -13.61
C CYS A 51 -1.89 -3.65 -13.48
N ARG A 52 -2.86 -4.49 -13.81
CA ARG A 52 -4.28 -4.19 -13.60
C ARG A 52 -4.61 -3.98 -12.11
N ARG A 53 -4.24 -4.93 -11.26
CA ARG A 53 -4.52 -4.86 -9.81
C ARG A 53 -3.85 -3.65 -9.17
N THR A 54 -2.59 -3.38 -9.51
CA THR A 54 -1.86 -2.25 -8.94
C THR A 54 -2.52 -0.93 -9.34
N ARG A 55 -2.97 -0.79 -10.60
CA ARG A 55 -3.75 0.38 -11.05
C ARG A 55 -5.06 0.53 -10.29
N ASP A 56 -5.81 -0.55 -10.12
CA ASP A 56 -7.08 -0.53 -9.38
C ASP A 56 -6.86 -0.06 -7.93
N MET A 57 -5.79 -0.53 -7.28
CA MET A 57 -5.44 -0.13 -5.92
C MET A 57 -4.94 1.32 -5.83
N ILE A 58 -4.20 1.81 -6.83
CA ILE A 58 -3.83 3.23 -6.92
C ILE A 58 -5.09 4.09 -7.08
N ALA A 59 -5.99 3.68 -7.98
CA ALA A 59 -7.24 4.38 -8.21
C ALA A 59 -8.06 4.48 -6.92
N GLU A 60 -8.19 3.38 -6.17
CA GLU A 60 -8.85 3.35 -4.87
C GLU A 60 -8.14 4.23 -3.83
N ALA A 61 -6.82 4.11 -3.69
CA ALA A 61 -6.03 4.86 -2.72
C ALA A 61 -6.09 6.38 -2.96
N THR A 62 -6.29 6.83 -4.20
CA THR A 62 -6.35 8.25 -4.55
C THR A 62 -7.75 8.88 -4.43
N ILE A 63 -8.81 8.10 -4.16
CA ILE A 63 -10.18 8.63 -4.01
C ILE A 63 -10.21 9.71 -2.92
N SER A 64 -9.68 9.40 -1.73
CA SER A 64 -9.69 10.34 -0.61
C SER A 64 -8.93 11.62 -0.91
N ARG A 65 -7.79 11.51 -1.62
CA ARG A 65 -7.00 12.66 -2.06
C ARG A 65 -7.79 13.56 -3.02
N LYS A 66 -8.41 12.98 -4.05
CA LYS A 66 -9.18 13.74 -5.07
C LYS A 66 -10.38 14.44 -4.45
N LEU A 67 -11.08 13.79 -3.52
CA LEU A 67 -12.18 14.42 -2.78
C LEU A 67 -11.66 15.58 -1.93
N LEU A 68 -10.57 15.38 -1.21
CA LEU A 68 -9.95 16.42 -0.40
C LEU A 68 -9.48 17.62 -1.24
N GLU A 69 -8.85 17.39 -2.40
CA GLU A 69 -8.49 18.43 -3.39
C GLU A 69 -9.73 19.20 -3.85
N THR A 70 -10.82 18.49 -4.13
CA THR A 70 -12.09 19.11 -4.54
C THR A 70 -12.64 20.01 -3.44
N ILE A 71 -12.68 19.54 -2.18
CA ILE A 71 -13.16 20.35 -1.06
C ILE A 71 -12.26 21.58 -0.86
N ALA A 72 -10.95 21.37 -0.83
CA ALA A 72 -9.98 22.45 -0.64
C ALA A 72 -10.13 23.53 -1.72
N GLU A 73 -10.32 23.12 -2.98
CA GLU A 73 -10.52 24.05 -4.09
C GLU A 73 -11.82 24.85 -3.94
N VAL A 74 -12.93 24.19 -3.57
CA VAL A 74 -14.20 24.89 -3.30
C VAL A 74 -14.06 25.83 -2.09
N PHE A 75 -13.24 25.49 -1.10
CA PHE A 75 -13.02 26.32 0.08
C PHE A 75 -12.12 27.53 -0.17
N ARG A 76 -11.26 27.46 -1.20
CA ARG A 76 -10.18 28.41 -1.48
C ARG A 76 -10.63 29.85 -1.68
N TYR A 77 -11.76 30.08 -2.35
CA TYR A 77 -12.26 31.43 -2.60
C TYR A 77 -13.04 32.01 -1.41
N PRO A 78 -14.04 31.31 -0.82
CA PRO A 78 -14.74 31.81 0.36
C PRO A 78 -13.81 32.17 1.52
N ILE A 79 -12.79 31.34 1.81
CA ILE A 79 -11.88 31.58 2.94
C ILE A 79 -10.97 32.81 2.76
N LYS A 80 -10.84 33.33 1.53
CA LYS A 80 -10.11 34.58 1.26
C LYS A 80 -10.93 35.83 1.59
N GLN A 81 -12.23 35.69 1.82
CA GLN A 81 -13.13 36.81 2.07
C GLN A 81 -13.17 37.10 3.57
N GLU A 82 -12.88 38.35 3.93
CA GLU A 82 -12.83 38.78 5.32
C GLU A 82 -14.17 38.65 6.03
N SER A 83 -15.27 38.92 5.32
CA SER A 83 -16.64 38.72 5.81
C SER A 83 -16.89 37.26 6.23
N PHE A 84 -16.43 36.31 5.41
CA PHE A 84 -16.58 34.89 5.70
C PHE A 84 -15.71 34.47 6.89
N ARG A 85 -14.45 34.91 6.96
CA ARG A 85 -13.57 34.60 8.12
C ARG A 85 -14.15 35.12 9.44
N ARG A 86 -14.65 36.36 9.46
CA ARG A 86 -15.27 36.93 10.66
C ARG A 86 -16.51 36.14 11.08
N LEU A 87 -17.31 35.70 10.11
CA LEU A 87 -18.46 34.85 10.39
C LEU A 87 -18.02 33.51 11.00
N LEU A 88 -17.01 32.84 10.43
CA LEU A 88 -16.47 31.61 10.99
C LEU A 88 -15.96 31.82 12.43
N SER A 89 -15.26 32.93 12.71
CA SER A 89 -14.81 33.26 14.07
C SER A 89 -15.96 33.50 15.04
N ALA A 90 -17.01 34.22 14.61
CA ALA A 90 -18.18 34.49 15.45
C ALA A 90 -18.98 33.23 15.79
N GLU A 91 -18.99 32.25 14.88
CA GLU A 91 -19.72 30.99 15.03
C GLU A 91 -18.84 29.84 15.58
N SER A 92 -17.66 30.13 16.11
CA SER A 92 -16.70 29.13 16.64
C SER A 92 -16.22 28.08 15.62
N LEU A 93 -16.17 28.46 14.34
CA LEU A 93 -15.75 27.63 13.20
C LEU A 93 -14.39 28.07 12.60
N ALA A 94 -13.63 28.95 13.26
CA ALA A 94 -12.34 29.42 12.75
C ALA A 94 -11.26 28.31 12.65
N SER A 95 -11.43 27.18 13.34
CA SER A 95 -10.52 26.04 13.29
C SER A 95 -10.76 25.19 12.03
N VAL A 96 -10.32 25.72 10.89
CA VAL A 96 -10.38 25.03 9.59
C VAL A 96 -9.30 23.95 9.53
N PRO A 97 -9.62 22.71 9.09
CA PRO A 97 -8.62 21.68 8.86
C PRO A 97 -7.53 22.15 7.90
N LYS A 98 -6.26 21.92 8.25
CA LYS A 98 -5.10 22.36 7.44
C LYS A 98 -5.19 21.91 5.99
N ALA A 99 -5.65 20.69 5.76
CA ALA A 99 -5.79 20.14 4.41
C ALA A 99 -6.77 20.91 3.51
N LEU A 100 -7.70 21.68 4.08
CA LEU A 100 -8.60 22.55 3.31
C LEU A 100 -7.97 23.90 2.94
N ILE A 101 -6.89 24.28 3.62
CA ILE A 101 -6.15 25.52 3.37
C ILE A 101 -4.94 25.23 2.47
N GLU A 102 -4.14 24.23 2.86
CA GLU A 102 -2.85 23.90 2.28
C GLU A 102 -2.96 22.82 1.18
N GLY A 103 -4.05 22.06 1.14
CA GLY A 103 -4.22 20.89 0.28
C GLY A 103 -3.87 19.57 0.97
N PRO A 104 -4.06 18.43 0.30
CA PRO A 104 -3.75 17.12 0.85
C PRO A 104 -2.25 16.95 1.13
N THR A 105 -1.91 16.18 2.16
CA THR A 105 -0.49 15.86 2.43
C THR A 105 0.13 15.09 1.28
N LEU A 106 1.25 15.58 0.72
CA LEU A 106 1.90 14.94 -0.44
C LEU A 106 3.16 14.14 -0.09
N ASN A 107 3.76 14.31 1.10
CA ASN A 107 5.02 13.66 1.46
C ASN A 107 5.00 13.13 2.89
N LEU A 108 5.60 11.95 3.09
CA LEU A 108 6.00 11.44 4.40
C LEU A 108 7.53 11.27 4.38
N LEU A 109 8.23 11.90 5.31
CA LEU A 109 9.63 11.58 5.57
C LEU A 109 9.67 10.20 6.25
N VAL A 110 9.89 9.17 5.45
CA VAL A 110 10.22 7.83 5.97
C VAL A 110 11.72 7.65 5.74
N GLU A 111 12.50 8.03 6.74
CA GLU A 111 13.93 7.72 6.76
C GLU A 111 14.10 6.20 6.76
N SER A 112 14.84 5.69 5.77
CA SER A 112 15.27 4.30 5.83
C SER A 112 16.50 4.23 6.73
N PRO A 113 16.55 3.31 7.71
CA PRO A 113 17.72 3.14 8.54
C PRO A 113 18.95 2.79 7.68
N ALA A 114 20.14 3.08 8.21
CA ALA A 114 21.39 2.76 7.53
C ALA A 114 21.49 1.25 7.24
N PRO A 115 22.02 0.86 6.06
CA PRO A 115 22.05 -0.53 5.63
C PRO A 115 22.86 -1.40 6.60
N ARG A 116 22.25 -2.49 7.07
CA ARG A 116 22.88 -3.49 7.93
C ARG A 116 23.47 -4.65 7.10
N PRO A 117 24.49 -5.37 7.61
CA PRO A 117 25.06 -6.54 6.93
C PRO A 117 24.01 -7.59 6.59
N LEU A 118 24.13 -8.22 5.42
CA LEU A 118 23.19 -9.23 4.95
C LEU A 118 23.25 -10.51 5.80
N VAL A 119 22.10 -11.12 6.03
CA VAL A 119 21.96 -12.43 6.68
C VAL A 119 21.56 -13.43 5.59
N ASN A 120 22.48 -14.32 5.22
CA ASN A 120 22.31 -15.32 4.16
C ASN A 120 21.81 -14.72 2.84
N GLY A 121 22.32 -13.53 2.47
CA GLY A 121 21.95 -12.82 1.24
C GLY A 121 20.63 -12.05 1.28
N VAL A 122 19.96 -11.98 2.45
CA VAL A 122 18.76 -11.18 2.67
C VAL A 122 19.05 -10.07 3.68
N SER A 123 18.54 -8.85 3.44
CA SER A 123 18.76 -7.75 4.38
C SER A 123 18.01 -7.98 5.71
N PRO A 124 18.61 -7.63 6.87
CA PRO A 124 17.93 -7.76 8.17
C PRO A 124 16.61 -7.01 8.23
N GLU A 125 16.54 -5.84 7.59
CA GLU A 125 15.31 -5.03 7.49
C GLU A 125 14.18 -5.78 6.78
N VAL A 126 14.51 -6.54 5.73
CA VAL A 126 13.51 -7.36 5.02
C VAL A 126 13.03 -8.51 5.90
N ILE A 127 13.92 -9.12 6.68
CA ILE A 127 13.57 -10.19 7.62
C ILE A 127 12.62 -9.64 8.69
N GLU A 128 12.96 -8.51 9.30
CA GLU A 128 12.13 -7.83 10.30
C GLU A 128 10.77 -7.43 9.71
N LEU A 129 10.76 -6.86 8.50
CA LEU A 129 9.53 -6.44 7.84
C LEU A 129 8.58 -7.62 7.53
N LEU A 130 9.13 -8.79 7.23
CA LEU A 130 8.38 -10.00 6.88
C LEU A 130 8.09 -10.92 8.08
N GLN A 131 8.65 -10.66 9.26
CA GLN A 131 8.59 -11.59 10.41
C GLN A 131 7.15 -11.88 10.89
N ASP A 132 6.25 -10.90 10.77
CA ASP A 132 4.86 -11.00 11.21
C ASP A 132 3.93 -11.60 10.12
N TRP A 133 4.49 -11.91 8.95
CA TRP A 133 3.76 -12.41 7.80
C TRP A 133 3.98 -13.91 7.61
N ARG A 134 2.94 -14.60 7.11
CA ARG A 134 3.08 -15.99 6.64
C ARG A 134 3.84 -15.99 5.32
N VAL A 135 5.16 -16.16 5.39
CA VAL A 135 6.05 -16.09 4.23
C VAL A 135 6.41 -17.51 3.76
N PRO A 136 5.99 -17.93 2.55
CA PRO A 136 6.50 -19.16 1.95
C PRO A 136 8.01 -19.02 1.78
N PRO A 137 8.85 -19.98 2.24
CA PRO A 137 10.26 -19.66 2.32
C PRO A 137 10.95 -19.57 0.94
N GLN A 138 10.32 -20.05 -0.13
CA GLN A 138 10.78 -19.81 -1.52
C GLN A 138 10.83 -18.31 -1.87
N VAL A 139 10.08 -17.45 -1.18
CA VAL A 139 10.16 -15.99 -1.34
C VAL A 139 11.58 -15.48 -1.09
N PHE A 140 12.27 -16.01 -0.08
CA PHE A 140 13.64 -15.60 0.23
C PHE A 140 14.64 -16.02 -0.85
N ALA A 141 14.37 -17.10 -1.58
CA ALA A 141 15.20 -17.50 -2.71
C ALA A 141 15.07 -16.51 -3.88
N SER A 142 13.89 -15.94 -4.11
CA SER A 142 13.70 -14.88 -5.10
C SER A 142 14.29 -13.53 -4.63
N LEU A 143 14.15 -13.19 -3.34
CA LEU A 143 14.72 -11.97 -2.77
C LEU A 143 16.25 -11.93 -2.87
N ARG A 144 16.94 -13.05 -2.59
CA ARG A 144 18.42 -13.15 -2.67
C ARG A 144 19.02 -12.82 -4.04
N LYS A 145 18.22 -12.78 -5.11
CA LYS A 145 18.67 -12.40 -6.45
C LYS A 145 18.83 -10.89 -6.63
N MET A 146 18.23 -10.10 -5.74
CA MET A 146 18.15 -8.64 -5.84
C MET A 146 19.08 -7.98 -4.82
N VAL A 147 19.56 -6.78 -5.13
CA VAL A 147 20.35 -5.95 -4.20
C VAL A 147 19.51 -5.52 -2.99
N PRO A 148 20.13 -5.16 -1.84
CA PRO A 148 19.42 -4.96 -0.57
C PRO A 148 18.26 -3.96 -0.64
N GLU A 149 18.47 -2.82 -1.31
CA GLU A 149 17.43 -1.79 -1.50
C GLU A 149 16.23 -2.34 -2.29
N ARG A 150 16.50 -3.14 -3.32
CA ARG A 150 15.46 -3.76 -4.14
C ARG A 150 14.72 -4.85 -3.37
N GLN A 151 15.41 -5.62 -2.52
CA GLN A 151 14.77 -6.58 -1.61
C GLN A 151 13.76 -5.88 -0.68
N LEU A 152 14.15 -4.74 -0.11
CA LEU A 152 13.28 -3.95 0.75
C LEU A 152 12.05 -3.44 0.01
N LYS A 153 12.24 -2.89 -1.21
CA LYS A 153 11.12 -2.46 -2.07
C LYS A 153 10.18 -3.61 -2.41
N ALA A 154 10.72 -4.78 -2.78
CA ALA A 154 9.94 -5.98 -3.07
C ALA A 154 9.13 -6.46 -1.84
N ALA A 155 9.74 -6.45 -0.65
CA ALA A 155 9.05 -6.80 0.59
C ALA A 155 7.91 -5.83 0.92
N ARG A 156 8.14 -4.51 0.78
CA ARG A 156 7.11 -3.49 0.95
C ARG A 156 5.95 -3.68 -0.03
N LEU A 157 6.23 -3.97 -1.31
CA LEU A 157 5.21 -4.28 -2.31
C LEU A 157 4.38 -5.50 -1.94
N MET A 158 5.03 -6.62 -1.59
CA MET A 158 4.35 -7.85 -1.18
C MET A 158 3.40 -7.61 0.00
N ILE A 159 3.81 -6.81 0.98
CA ILE A 159 2.99 -6.48 2.15
C ILE A 159 1.84 -5.54 1.80
N ALA A 160 2.14 -4.44 1.10
CA ALA A 160 1.16 -3.42 0.76
C ALA A 160 0.03 -3.96 -0.14
N LEU A 161 0.38 -4.89 -1.06
CA LEU A 161 -0.58 -5.63 -1.89
C LEU A 161 -1.23 -6.81 -1.16
N LYS A 162 -0.83 -7.12 0.08
CA LYS A 162 -1.25 -8.31 0.85
C LYS A 162 -1.00 -9.63 0.08
N ARG A 163 0.13 -9.72 -0.62
CA ARG A 163 0.51 -10.82 -1.52
C ARG A 163 1.93 -11.31 -1.28
N VAL A 164 2.21 -11.72 -0.05
CA VAL A 164 3.44 -12.44 0.28
C VAL A 164 3.35 -13.86 -0.30
N SER A 165 3.87 -14.05 -1.51
CA SER A 165 3.81 -15.32 -2.24
C SER A 165 5.04 -15.53 -3.11
N PHE A 166 5.41 -16.80 -3.32
CA PHE A 166 6.53 -17.16 -4.19
C PHE A 166 6.35 -16.61 -5.61
N HIS A 167 5.17 -16.78 -6.22
CA HIS A 167 4.90 -16.35 -7.59
C HIS A 167 5.12 -14.84 -7.80
N TYR A 168 4.69 -14.02 -6.84
CA TYR A 168 4.86 -12.58 -6.94
C TYR A 168 6.31 -12.16 -6.68
N ALA A 169 6.99 -12.77 -5.69
CA ALA A 169 8.42 -12.56 -5.48
C ALA A 169 9.25 -12.97 -6.71
N GLN A 170 8.88 -14.08 -7.35
CA GLN A 170 9.50 -14.55 -8.58
C GLN A 170 9.27 -13.57 -9.73
N LEU A 171 8.05 -13.03 -9.89
CA LEU A 171 7.76 -11.99 -10.90
C LEU A 171 8.63 -10.75 -10.68
N LEU A 172 8.68 -10.23 -9.45
CA LEU A 172 9.50 -9.07 -9.11
C LEU A 172 10.98 -9.33 -9.40
N SER A 173 11.52 -10.49 -9.02
CA SER A 173 12.92 -10.85 -9.33
C SER A 173 13.19 -11.04 -10.82
N THR A 174 12.17 -11.47 -11.59
CA THR A 174 12.26 -11.66 -13.04
C THR A 174 12.27 -10.32 -13.78
N LEU A 175 11.45 -9.38 -13.32
CA LEU A 175 11.30 -8.04 -13.88
C LEU A 175 12.08 -6.99 -13.07
N THR A 176 13.24 -7.38 -12.52
CA THR A 176 14.17 -6.44 -11.89
C THR A 176 15.27 -6.07 -12.89
N PRO A 177 15.59 -4.78 -13.04
CA PRO A 177 16.66 -4.35 -13.94
C PRO A 177 18.00 -4.97 -13.52
N ALA A 178 18.87 -5.28 -14.48
CA ALA A 178 20.14 -5.97 -14.21
C ALA A 178 21.01 -5.22 -13.18
N SER A 179 20.98 -3.89 -13.18
CA SER A 179 21.67 -3.02 -12.21
C SER A 179 21.23 -3.21 -10.75
N GLN A 180 20.06 -3.81 -10.51
CA GLN A 180 19.52 -4.08 -9.19
C GLN A 180 19.53 -5.59 -8.85
N LEU A 181 20.23 -6.40 -9.64
CA LEU A 181 20.50 -7.80 -9.33
C LEU A 181 21.86 -7.95 -8.63
N VAL A 182 21.99 -9.00 -7.82
CA VAL A 182 23.27 -9.33 -7.14
C VAL A 182 24.35 -9.75 -8.14
N ASP A 183 23.95 -10.44 -9.22
CA ASP A 183 24.85 -10.87 -10.30
C ASP A 183 24.35 -10.28 -11.64
N PRO A 184 24.76 -9.04 -11.99
CA PRO A 184 24.31 -8.35 -13.20
C PRO A 184 24.89 -8.97 -14.49
N SER A 185 26.00 -9.70 -14.39
CA SER A 185 26.67 -10.35 -15.53
C SER A 185 25.98 -11.64 -15.96
N ARG A 186 25.13 -12.19 -15.10
CA ARG A 186 24.38 -13.41 -15.40
C ARG A 186 23.43 -13.19 -16.59
N PRO A 187 23.47 -14.07 -17.61
CA PRO A 187 22.55 -13.96 -18.74
C PRO A 187 21.09 -13.98 -18.28
N ARG A 188 20.30 -13.03 -18.80
CA ARG A 188 18.86 -12.99 -18.56
C ARG A 188 18.19 -14.24 -19.10
N LYS A 189 17.18 -14.70 -18.37
CA LYS A 189 16.38 -15.85 -18.77
C LYS A 189 15.58 -15.50 -20.02
N LYS A 190 15.62 -16.38 -21.01
CA LYS A 190 14.79 -16.27 -22.22
C LYS A 190 13.45 -16.93 -21.96
N PHE A 191 12.38 -16.28 -22.40
CA PHE A 191 11.03 -16.82 -22.31
C PHE A 191 10.48 -17.01 -23.73
N VAL A 192 9.95 -18.20 -24.01
CA VAL A 192 9.40 -18.51 -25.34
C VAL A 192 8.28 -17.52 -25.67
N GLY A 193 8.41 -16.82 -26.79
CA GLY A 193 7.43 -15.83 -27.24
C GLY A 193 7.49 -14.46 -26.54
N VAL A 194 8.56 -14.17 -25.80
CA VAL A 194 8.81 -12.84 -25.21
C VAL A 194 10.20 -12.38 -25.61
N THR A 195 10.28 -11.25 -26.31
CA THR A 195 11.57 -10.69 -26.75
C THR A 195 12.29 -9.99 -25.60
N ALA A 196 13.57 -9.67 -25.79
CA ALA A 196 14.33 -8.88 -24.82
C ALA A 196 13.76 -7.46 -24.67
N ASP A 197 13.26 -6.89 -25.77
CA ASP A 197 12.65 -5.56 -25.79
C ASP A 197 11.30 -5.57 -25.04
N ASP A 198 10.48 -6.60 -25.24
CA ASP A 198 9.22 -6.77 -24.47
C ASP A 198 9.50 -6.84 -22.96
N LEU A 199 10.53 -7.60 -22.56
CA LEU A 199 10.93 -7.66 -21.15
C LEU A 199 11.38 -6.31 -20.60
N ALA A 200 12.15 -5.53 -21.38
CA ALA A 200 12.60 -4.21 -20.97
C ALA A 200 11.42 -3.23 -20.79
N ILE A 201 10.43 -3.30 -21.68
CA ILE A 201 9.18 -2.52 -21.55
C ILE A 201 8.43 -2.92 -20.27
N MET A 202 8.26 -4.23 -20.05
CA MET A 202 7.59 -4.76 -18.86
C MET A 202 8.29 -4.34 -17.56
N GLU A 203 9.63 -4.35 -17.53
CA GLU A 203 10.43 -3.89 -16.39
C GLU A 203 10.17 -2.42 -16.08
N GLY A 204 10.26 -1.54 -17.09
CA GLY A 204 10.07 -0.11 -16.92
C GLY A 204 8.66 0.26 -16.46
N GLU A 205 7.64 -0.32 -17.11
CA GLU A 205 6.23 -0.07 -16.76
C GLU A 205 5.91 -0.57 -15.35
N LEU A 206 6.34 -1.80 -14.99
CA LEU A 206 6.09 -2.35 -13.66
C LEU A 206 6.79 -1.53 -12.57
N GLU A 207 8.01 -1.03 -12.84
CA GLU A 207 8.76 -0.25 -11.87
C GLU A 207 8.08 1.08 -11.56
N LEU A 208 7.71 1.84 -12.60
CA LEU A 208 6.97 3.10 -12.44
C LEU A 208 5.66 2.89 -11.68
N LEU A 209 4.92 1.85 -12.05
CA LEU A 209 3.63 1.55 -11.42
C LEU A 209 3.78 1.12 -9.95
N ASN A 210 4.83 0.37 -9.62
CA ASN A 210 5.13 -0.02 -8.25
C ASN A 210 5.55 1.17 -7.38
N GLU A 211 6.27 2.15 -7.95
CA GLU A 211 6.63 3.40 -7.25
C GLU A 211 5.40 4.23 -6.91
N GLU A 212 4.54 4.48 -7.89
CA GLU A 212 3.28 5.19 -7.69
C GLU A 212 2.42 4.48 -6.65
N PHE A 213 2.33 3.15 -6.72
CA PHE A 213 1.58 2.37 -5.76
C PHE A 213 2.13 2.50 -4.33
N LEU A 214 3.44 2.35 -4.12
CA LEU A 214 4.02 2.50 -2.79
C LEU A 214 3.82 3.91 -2.23
N TYR A 215 3.94 4.93 -3.09
CA TYR A 215 3.65 6.31 -2.74
C TYR A 215 2.20 6.45 -2.26
N CYS A 216 1.22 6.05 -3.07
CA CYS A 216 -0.19 6.11 -2.71
C CYS A 216 -0.52 5.27 -1.46
N ALA A 217 0.06 4.07 -1.34
CA ALA A 217 -0.16 3.18 -0.20
C ALA A 217 0.37 3.78 1.11
N SER A 218 1.47 4.55 1.07
CA SER A 218 2.03 5.20 2.24
C SER A 218 1.15 6.35 2.77
N LEU A 219 0.48 7.07 1.87
CA LEU A 219 -0.33 8.25 2.20
C LEU A 219 -1.82 7.97 2.36
N ARG A 220 -2.33 6.83 1.87
CA ARG A 220 -3.77 6.53 1.90
C ARG A 220 -4.42 6.70 3.27
N GLY A 221 -3.71 6.33 4.35
CA GLY A 221 -4.21 6.45 5.72
C GLY A 221 -4.31 7.91 6.15
N MET A 222 -3.31 8.72 5.80
CA MET A 222 -3.32 10.16 6.04
C MET A 222 -4.47 10.83 5.28
N TRP A 223 -4.58 10.59 3.97
CA TRP A 223 -5.66 11.18 3.15
C TRP A 223 -7.05 10.79 3.64
N ALA A 224 -7.25 9.56 4.12
CA ALA A 224 -8.51 9.12 4.69
C ALA A 224 -8.86 9.90 5.98
N LEU A 225 -7.88 10.11 6.86
CA LEU A 225 -8.07 10.90 8.09
C LEU A 225 -8.32 12.39 7.79
N GLU A 226 -7.55 12.98 6.89
CA GLU A 226 -7.72 14.36 6.44
C GLU A 226 -9.11 14.59 5.81
N LEU A 227 -9.55 13.67 4.94
CA LEU A 227 -10.89 13.74 4.35
C LEU A 227 -11.98 13.60 5.42
N THR A 228 -11.80 12.71 6.40
CA THR A 228 -12.76 12.56 7.51
C THR A 228 -12.88 13.86 8.30
N ALA A 229 -11.75 14.48 8.65
CA ALA A 229 -11.74 15.77 9.33
C ALA A 229 -12.37 16.89 8.49
N ALA A 230 -12.12 16.90 7.19
CA ALA A 230 -12.72 17.84 6.24
C ALA A 230 -14.25 17.68 6.16
N ARG A 231 -14.77 16.45 6.01
CA ARG A 231 -16.22 16.18 5.96
C ARG A 231 -16.90 16.59 7.27
N LEU A 232 -16.35 16.22 8.43
CA LEU A 232 -16.87 16.64 9.74
C LEU A 232 -16.87 18.17 9.94
N TYR A 233 -15.89 18.86 9.38
CA TYR A 233 -15.86 20.32 9.39
C TYR A 233 -16.94 20.91 8.48
N LEU A 234 -17.10 20.38 7.26
CA LEU A 234 -18.15 20.80 6.34
C LEU A 234 -19.56 20.53 6.90
N ASP A 235 -19.79 19.39 7.53
CA ASP A 235 -21.09 19.08 8.16
C ASP A 235 -21.45 20.13 9.20
N ARG A 236 -20.53 20.46 10.11
CA ARG A 236 -20.72 21.54 11.11
C ARG A 236 -20.95 22.90 10.46
N LEU A 237 -20.28 23.15 9.33
CA LEU A 237 -20.40 24.40 8.60
C LEU A 237 -21.76 24.54 7.91
N LEU A 238 -22.30 23.44 7.37
CA LEU A 238 -23.61 23.40 6.71
C LEU A 238 -24.77 23.20 7.68
N ASP A 239 -24.53 22.77 8.91
CA ASP A 239 -25.54 22.76 9.98
C ASP A 239 -25.73 24.16 10.60
N ASN A 240 -24.78 25.08 10.41
CA ASN A 240 -24.91 26.46 10.87
C ASN A 240 -25.74 27.32 9.89
N GLY A 241 -26.98 27.62 10.26
CA GLY A 241 -27.91 28.38 9.43
C GLY A 241 -27.45 29.80 9.05
N ARG A 242 -26.60 30.46 9.85
CA ARG A 242 -26.02 31.77 9.50
C ARG A 242 -24.97 31.63 8.41
N VAL A 243 -24.12 30.60 8.51
CA VAL A 243 -23.13 30.29 7.48
C VAL A 243 -23.80 29.87 6.18
N VAL A 244 -24.80 28.99 6.23
CA VAL A 244 -25.57 28.58 5.04
C VAL A 244 -26.22 29.78 4.36
N ARG A 245 -26.85 30.69 5.13
CA ARG A 245 -27.46 31.90 4.58
C ARG A 245 -26.42 32.81 3.90
N HIS A 246 -25.25 32.96 4.51
CA HIS A 246 -24.15 33.73 3.93
C HIS A 246 -23.64 33.09 2.63
N LEU A 247 -23.39 31.78 2.63
CA LEU A 247 -22.98 31.03 1.45
C LEU A 247 -24.02 31.08 0.33
N ALA A 248 -25.31 30.97 0.65
CA ALA A 248 -26.38 31.04 -0.34
C ALA A 248 -26.47 32.41 -1.02
N ARG A 249 -26.21 33.49 -0.27
CA ARG A 249 -26.24 34.87 -0.78
C ARG A 249 -24.99 35.20 -1.60
N ASP A 250 -23.82 34.90 -1.06
CA ASP A 250 -22.55 35.42 -1.57
C ASP A 250 -21.76 34.37 -2.38
N PHE A 251 -22.00 33.07 -2.17
CA PHE A 251 -21.28 31.95 -2.81
C PHE A 251 -22.18 30.76 -3.21
N PRO A 252 -23.32 30.96 -3.89
CA PRO A 252 -24.32 29.89 -4.12
C PRO A 252 -23.76 28.67 -4.86
N GLN A 253 -22.84 28.88 -5.81
CA GLN A 253 -22.17 27.78 -6.54
C GLN A 253 -21.26 26.95 -5.63
N HIS A 254 -20.61 27.57 -4.63
CA HIS A 254 -19.75 26.87 -3.69
C HIS A 254 -20.58 26.06 -2.70
N LEU A 255 -21.71 26.62 -2.24
CA LEU A 255 -22.66 25.91 -1.39
C LEU A 255 -23.16 24.62 -2.06
N ALA A 256 -23.59 24.69 -3.32
CA ALA A 256 -24.05 23.53 -4.08
C ALA A 256 -22.94 22.47 -4.21
N ARG A 257 -21.70 22.90 -4.49
CA ARG A 257 -20.55 21.99 -4.58
C ARG A 257 -20.19 21.34 -3.24
N PHE A 258 -20.26 22.06 -2.11
CA PHE A 258 -20.03 21.44 -0.80
C PHE A 258 -21.03 20.32 -0.51
N GLN A 259 -22.31 20.54 -0.84
CA GLN A 259 -23.35 19.53 -0.70
C GLN A 259 -23.06 18.30 -1.59
N THR A 260 -22.76 18.52 -2.88
CA THR A 260 -22.43 17.42 -3.81
C THR A 260 -21.25 16.58 -3.33
N VAL A 261 -20.22 17.20 -2.73
CA VAL A 261 -19.03 16.47 -2.28
C VAL A 261 -19.32 15.65 -1.01
N LEU A 262 -20.19 16.12 -0.12
CA LEU A 262 -20.63 15.36 1.05
C LEU A 262 -21.44 14.12 0.66
N ASP A 263 -22.20 14.17 -0.43
CA ASP A 263 -22.99 13.05 -0.94
C ASP A 263 -22.14 11.90 -1.52
N ILE A 264 -20.87 12.17 -1.89
CA ILE A 264 -19.98 11.13 -2.44
C ILE A 264 -19.48 10.25 -1.29
N PRO A 265 -19.75 8.92 -1.31
CA PRO A 265 -19.30 8.03 -0.26
C PRO A 265 -17.78 7.96 -0.21
N ALA A 266 -17.19 8.20 0.97
CA ALA A 266 -15.75 8.11 1.16
C ALA A 266 -15.37 6.71 1.66
N GLY A 267 -14.72 5.92 0.81
CA GLY A 267 -13.97 4.71 1.18
C GLY A 267 -14.77 3.57 1.82
N GLN A 268 -15.13 3.69 3.11
CA GLN A 268 -15.77 2.63 3.89
C GLN A 268 -17.29 2.53 3.69
N GLU A 269 -17.96 3.63 3.35
CA GLU A 269 -19.42 3.67 3.09
C GLU A 269 -19.81 2.96 1.78
N ALA A 270 -18.87 2.80 0.85
CA ALA A 270 -19.05 2.05 -0.38
C ALA A 270 -19.04 0.52 -0.16
N LEU A 271 -18.44 0.05 0.95
CA LEU A 271 -18.42 -1.37 1.32
C LEU A 271 -19.64 -1.78 2.14
N THR A 272 -20.25 -0.86 2.89
CA THR A 272 -21.46 -1.12 3.68
C THR A 272 -22.76 -1.10 2.87
N SER A 273 -22.70 -0.67 1.60
CA SER A 273 -23.83 -0.56 0.67
C SER A 273 -23.87 -1.68 -0.38
N GLN A 274 -23.37 -2.90 -0.06
CA GLN A 274 -23.65 -4.08 -0.87
C GLN A 274 -24.90 -4.82 -0.35
N PRO A 275 -25.95 -5.05 -1.16
CA PRO A 275 -26.99 -6.00 -0.80
C PRO A 275 -26.37 -7.40 -0.72
N GLY A 276 -26.63 -8.10 0.38
CA GLY A 276 -26.06 -9.41 0.69
C GLY A 276 -26.14 -10.36 -0.48
N LYS A 277 -24.98 -10.68 -1.08
CA LYS A 277 -24.90 -11.77 -2.05
C LYS A 277 -25.14 -13.08 -1.29
N THR A 278 -26.30 -13.64 -1.59
CA THR A 278 -26.70 -15.02 -1.29
C THR A 278 -25.53 -15.98 -1.52
N GLY A 279 -25.25 -16.79 -0.50
CA GLY A 279 -24.13 -17.71 -0.50
C GLY A 279 -24.27 -18.77 -1.59
N LEU A 280 -23.36 -18.76 -2.55
CA LEU A 280 -23.03 -19.98 -3.29
C LEU A 280 -22.08 -20.81 -2.44
N ARG A 281 -22.62 -21.87 -1.85
CA ARG A 281 -21.86 -22.97 -1.25
C ARG A 281 -20.90 -23.53 -2.31
N ARG A 282 -19.60 -23.50 -2.02
CA ARG A 282 -18.62 -24.30 -2.76
C ARG A 282 -18.70 -25.75 -2.26
N PRO A 283 -18.79 -26.76 -3.13
CA PRO A 283 -18.67 -28.15 -2.70
C PRO A 283 -17.22 -28.44 -2.31
N HIS A 284 -17.08 -29.23 -1.25
CA HIS A 284 -15.81 -29.79 -0.79
C HIS A 284 -15.16 -30.62 -1.91
N PHE A 285 -13.93 -30.28 -2.30
CA PHE A 285 -13.08 -31.20 -3.04
C PHE A 285 -12.28 -32.03 -2.04
N VAL A 286 -12.62 -33.32 -1.98
CA VAL A 286 -11.79 -34.38 -1.42
C VAL A 286 -11.00 -34.97 -2.60
N PHE A 287 -9.68 -34.91 -2.53
CA PHE A 287 -8.69 -35.97 -2.81
C PHE A 287 -7.29 -35.38 -2.56
#